data_AF-A0A1H1LS36-F1
#
_entry.id   AF-A0A1H1LS36-F1
#
_cell.length_a   1.000
_cell.length_b   1.000
_cell.length_c   1.000
_cell.angle_alpha   90.00
_cell.angle_beta   90.00
_cell.angle_gamma   90.00
#
_symmetry.space_group_name_H-M   'P 1'
#
loop_
_entity.id
_entity.type
_entity.pdbx_description
1 polymer ?
#
loop_
_entity_poly.entity_id
_entity_poly.type
_entity_poly.pdbx_seq_one_letter_code
_entity_poly.pdbx_strand_id
1 'polypeptide(L)'
;MLPSSDTTVVLSVVGALVVVLEVALRVVALGVIPGNRKPSTGMAWLLLVLLSPLVGLVAFAFLGSNRVGKRRHARQREINAAMNERVDALPRAGADELRPVVRTVVELNRGLGALPLVDDVDVVLLEDYADTIAAMTEAVERAHHHVLVEFYISAWDDVTAPFFEALVAATERGVSVRLLFDHLGSRGIPGYRGFLRRLRATDIDWHPMLPIQPLRRRFRRPDLRNHRKLLVVDGLVGFTGSLNLVEPGYNKPANHRAGREWVELMCRVEGPLVTELAAVFASDWFFETDERVPVEGAGRPAPDPRSAEAVTGVKAQVVPSGPGYDEENNLRMFTTLIYAATDRISLTSPYFVPDESLLYAVTTAARRGVAVELFVSEQSDQFMVGHAQASFYEELLRSGVVIHLYPAPYVLHSKHFTVDDDVAVIGSSNMDQRSFALNYEVSAMLLGPEVVSRVRQVEDHYRALSRPLTLDEWALRPRRTRYVDNVMRLTSALQ
;
A
#
# COMPACT_ATOMS: atom_id res chain seq x y z
N MET A 1 -45.70 -16.23 44.82
CA MET A 1 -46.10 -17.35 43.93
C MET A 1 -44.84 -18.06 43.49
N LEU A 2 -44.61 -19.27 43.99
CA LEU A 2 -43.55 -20.13 43.45
C LEU A 2 -43.95 -20.55 42.03
N PRO A 3 -43.03 -20.55 41.05
CA PRO A 3 -43.34 -21.07 39.72
C PRO A 3 -43.85 -22.52 39.82
N SER A 4 -44.84 -22.89 39.01
CA SER A 4 -45.32 -24.27 38.94
C SER A 4 -44.16 -25.21 38.58
N SER A 5 -44.20 -26.47 39.05
CA SER A 5 -43.18 -27.50 38.75
C SER A 5 -42.82 -27.55 37.27
N ASP A 6 -43.81 -27.37 36.40
CA ASP A 6 -43.67 -27.40 34.95
C ASP A 6 -42.83 -26.24 34.42
N THR A 7 -42.94 -25.05 35.03
CA THR A 7 -42.15 -23.88 34.63
C THR A 7 -40.66 -24.09 34.94
N THR A 8 -40.35 -24.69 36.09
CA THR A 8 -38.97 -25.00 36.50
C THR A 8 -38.34 -26.07 35.60
N VAL A 9 -39.12 -27.08 35.20
CA VAL A 9 -38.67 -28.12 34.25
C VAL A 9 -38.38 -27.50 32.88
N VAL A 10 -39.29 -26.67 32.36
CA VAL A 10 -39.10 -25.98 31.08
C VAL A 10 -37.85 -25.10 31.11
N LEU A 11 -37.66 -24.30 32.16
CA LEU A 11 -36.47 -23.45 32.31
C LEU A 11 -35.18 -24.27 32.38
N SER A 12 -35.20 -25.43 33.03
CA SER A 12 -34.03 -26.32 33.14
C SER A 12 -33.68 -26.96 31.79
N VAL A 13 -34.70 -27.39 31.02
CA VAL A 13 -34.51 -27.94 29.67
C VAL A 13 -33.97 -26.86 28.73
N VAL A 14 -34.53 -25.64 28.77
CA VAL A 14 -34.05 -24.51 27.97
C VAL A 14 -32.60 -24.17 28.35
N GLY A 15 -32.28 -24.11 29.64
CA GLY A 15 -30.92 -23.87 30.12
C GLY A 15 -29.93 -24.93 29.63
N ALA A 16 -30.28 -26.21 29.72
CA ALA A 16 -29.46 -27.32 29.23
C ALA A 16 -29.24 -27.22 27.70
N LEU A 17 -30.27 -26.89 26.93
CA LEU A 17 -30.17 -26.70 25.49
C LEU A 17 -29.24 -25.53 25.12
N VAL A 18 -29.31 -24.41 25.86
CA VAL A 18 -28.41 -23.26 25.66
C VAL A 18 -26.96 -23.66 25.90
N VAL A 19 -26.68 -24.40 26.97
CA VAL A 19 -25.32 -24.89 27.28
C VAL A 19 -24.81 -25.86 26.21
N VAL A 20 -25.64 -26.82 25.78
CA VAL A 20 -25.29 -27.76 24.70
C VAL A 20 -24.99 -27.02 23.40
N LEU A 21 -25.81 -26.03 23.04
CA LEU A 21 -25.59 -25.19 21.86
C LEU A 21 -24.28 -24.40 21.97
N GLU A 22 -23.99 -23.80 23.12
CA GLU A 22 -22.75 -23.06 23.36
C GLU A 22 -21.51 -23.96 23.24
N VAL A 23 -21.56 -25.16 23.82
CA VAL A 23 -20.46 -26.14 23.71
C VAL A 23 -20.28 -26.60 22.27
N ALA A 24 -21.36 -26.97 21.57
CA ALA A 24 -21.31 -27.38 20.17
C ALA A 24 -20.71 -26.28 19.29
N LEU A 25 -21.10 -25.03 19.53
CA LEU A 25 -20.60 -23.87 18.82
C LEU A 25 -19.09 -23.66 19.01
N ARG A 26 -18.58 -23.84 20.23
CA ARG A 26 -17.14 -23.77 20.54
C ARG A 26 -16.36 -24.90 19.86
N VAL A 27 -16.90 -26.12 19.84
CA VAL A 27 -16.28 -27.28 19.15
C VAL A 27 -16.21 -27.04 17.64
N VAL A 28 -17.30 -26.54 17.04
CA VAL A 28 -17.32 -26.17 15.61
C VAL A 28 -16.34 -25.03 15.34
N ALA A 29 -16.32 -23.99 16.19
CA ALA A 29 -15.39 -22.87 16.06
C ALA A 29 -13.93 -23.32 16.07
N LEU A 30 -13.57 -24.28 16.93
CA LEU A 30 -12.23 -24.86 17.00
C LEU A 30 -11.80 -25.55 15.70
N GLY A 31 -12.71 -26.25 15.03
CA GLY A 31 -12.44 -26.92 13.76
C GLY A 31 -12.47 -25.99 12.53
N VAL A 32 -13.22 -24.88 12.60
CA VAL A 32 -13.51 -24.02 11.43
C VAL A 32 -12.69 -22.74 11.41
N ILE A 33 -12.58 -22.04 12.55
CA ILE A 33 -11.94 -20.71 12.61
C ILE A 33 -10.46 -20.75 12.23
N PRO A 34 -9.64 -21.72 12.69
CA PRO A 34 -8.22 -21.76 12.34
C PRO A 34 -7.94 -22.00 10.85
N GLY A 35 -8.87 -22.61 10.11
CA GLY A 35 -8.64 -23.01 8.72
C GLY A 35 -8.27 -21.84 7.82
N ASN A 36 -7.18 -22.00 7.04
CA ASN A 36 -6.67 -21.02 6.07
C ASN A 36 -6.38 -19.62 6.64
N ARG A 37 -5.96 -19.54 7.91
CA ARG A 37 -5.56 -18.28 8.56
C ARG A 37 -4.19 -18.41 9.21
N LYS A 38 -3.51 -17.27 9.39
CA LYS A 38 -2.31 -17.22 10.24
C LYS A 38 -2.70 -17.69 11.66
N PRO A 39 -1.90 -18.54 12.33
CA PRO A 39 -2.24 -19.09 13.64
C PRO A 39 -2.61 -18.02 14.68
N SER A 40 -1.91 -16.89 14.68
CA SER A 40 -2.19 -15.74 15.54
C SER A 40 -3.59 -15.14 15.30
N THR A 41 -3.98 -14.91 14.04
CA THR A 41 -5.31 -14.43 13.66
C THR A 41 -6.41 -15.44 14.01
N GLY A 42 -6.16 -16.73 13.74
CA GLY A 42 -7.08 -17.81 14.10
C GLY A 42 -7.30 -17.89 15.60
N MET A 43 -6.23 -17.77 16.39
CA MET A 43 -6.28 -17.76 17.85
C MET A 43 -7.06 -16.55 18.40
N ALA A 44 -6.84 -15.35 17.84
CA ALA A 44 -7.57 -14.16 18.27
C ALA A 44 -9.09 -14.31 18.07
N TRP A 45 -9.52 -14.81 16.90
CA TRP A 45 -10.93 -15.08 16.64
C TRP A 45 -11.49 -16.20 17.52
N LEU A 46 -10.72 -17.26 17.72
CA LEU A 46 -11.11 -18.37 18.58
C LEU A 46 -11.30 -17.88 20.02
N LEU A 47 -10.35 -17.13 20.58
CA LEU A 47 -10.47 -16.56 21.92
C LEU A 47 -11.69 -15.66 22.05
N LEU A 48 -11.96 -14.79 21.06
CA LEU A 48 -13.14 -13.94 21.08
C LEU A 48 -14.44 -14.75 21.09
N VAL A 49 -14.55 -15.80 20.28
CA VAL A 49 -15.70 -16.70 20.26
C VAL A 49 -15.80 -17.55 21.54
N LEU A 50 -14.69 -17.96 22.13
CA LEU A 50 -14.68 -18.72 23.38
C LEU A 50 -15.16 -17.87 24.57
N LEU A 51 -14.67 -16.64 24.67
CA LEU A 51 -15.00 -15.68 25.74
C LEU A 51 -16.39 -15.07 25.57
N SER A 52 -16.79 -14.76 24.34
CA SER A 52 -18.11 -14.20 24.02
C SER A 52 -18.63 -14.81 22.71
N PRO A 53 -19.32 -15.97 22.76
CA PRO A 53 -19.75 -16.68 21.56
C PRO A 53 -20.60 -15.83 20.63
N LEU A 54 -21.59 -15.11 21.17
CA LEU A 54 -22.47 -14.26 20.36
C LEU A 54 -21.72 -13.10 19.69
N VAL A 55 -20.96 -12.32 20.47
CA VAL A 55 -20.21 -11.18 19.94
C VAL A 55 -19.12 -11.64 18.98
N GLY A 56 -18.40 -12.70 19.34
CA GLY A 56 -17.32 -13.26 18.55
C GLY A 56 -17.78 -13.80 17.21
N LEU A 57 -18.92 -14.51 17.15
CA LEU A 57 -19.44 -15.02 15.90
C LEU A 57 -19.99 -13.92 14.99
N VAL A 58 -20.69 -12.94 15.57
CA VAL A 58 -21.16 -11.78 14.80
C VAL A 58 -19.95 -11.05 14.22
N ALA A 59 -18.95 -10.71 15.04
CA ALA A 59 -17.73 -10.06 14.59
C ALA A 59 -16.97 -10.90 13.55
N PHE A 60 -16.85 -12.22 13.75
CA PHE A 60 -16.19 -13.13 12.83
C PHE A 60 -16.92 -13.22 11.48
N ALA A 61 -18.26 -13.22 11.48
CA ALA A 61 -19.05 -13.24 10.26
C ALA A 61 -18.83 -11.99 9.40
N PHE A 62 -18.58 -10.82 10.02
CA PHE A 62 -18.34 -9.57 9.29
C PHE A 62 -16.86 -9.33 8.94
N LEU A 63 -15.91 -9.73 9.80
CA LEU A 63 -14.49 -9.34 9.70
C LEU A 63 -13.50 -10.52 9.62
N GLY A 64 -13.96 -11.76 9.87
CA GLY A 64 -13.10 -12.93 10.02
C GLY A 64 -12.48 -13.49 8.74
N SER A 65 -12.84 -12.99 7.55
CA SER A 65 -12.29 -13.43 6.26
C SER A 65 -11.78 -12.26 5.43
N ASN A 66 -10.45 -12.11 5.28
CA ASN A 66 -9.81 -11.06 4.47
C ASN A 66 -10.10 -11.13 2.96
N ARG A 67 -10.63 -12.25 2.47
CA ARG A 67 -10.99 -12.43 1.06
C ARG A 67 -12.07 -11.46 0.61
N VAL A 68 -11.89 -10.86 -0.57
CA VAL A 68 -12.96 -10.10 -1.22
C VAL A 68 -14.13 -11.01 -1.58
N GLY A 69 -15.31 -10.43 -1.83
CA GLY A 69 -16.48 -11.23 -2.20
C GLY A 69 -16.20 -12.13 -3.41
N LYS A 70 -16.75 -13.36 -3.44
CA LYS A 70 -16.48 -14.39 -4.47
C LYS A 70 -16.51 -13.86 -5.92
N ARG A 71 -17.42 -12.91 -6.22
CA ARG A 71 -17.53 -12.27 -7.53
C ARG A 71 -16.30 -11.42 -7.91
N ARG A 72 -15.76 -10.65 -6.97
CA ARG A 72 -14.57 -9.80 -7.22
C ARG A 72 -13.32 -10.66 -7.41
N HIS A 73 -13.14 -11.71 -6.60
CA HIS A 73 -12.04 -12.67 -6.82
C HIS A 73 -12.15 -13.39 -8.17
N ALA A 74 -13.34 -13.83 -8.57
CA ALA A 74 -13.51 -14.46 -9.89
C ALA A 74 -13.14 -13.51 -11.03
N ARG A 75 -13.57 -12.24 -10.95
CA ARG A 75 -13.21 -11.20 -11.91
C ARG A 75 -11.72 -10.86 -11.89
N GLN A 76 -11.08 -10.78 -10.72
CA GLN A 76 -9.63 -10.58 -10.64
C GLN A 76 -8.88 -11.71 -11.32
N ARG A 77 -9.30 -12.96 -11.13
CA ARG A 77 -8.68 -14.10 -11.81
C ARG A 77 -8.86 -14.04 -13.32
N GLU A 78 -10.03 -13.62 -13.80
CA GLU A 78 -10.27 -13.40 -15.24
C GLU A 78 -9.34 -12.31 -15.80
N ILE A 79 -9.22 -11.18 -15.09
CA ILE A 79 -8.33 -10.08 -15.47
C ILE A 79 -6.86 -10.53 -15.47
N ASN A 80 -6.41 -11.16 -14.39
CA ASN A 80 -5.03 -11.66 -14.28
C ASN A 80 -4.73 -12.69 -15.38
N ALA A 81 -5.68 -13.57 -15.72
CA ALA A 81 -5.52 -14.53 -16.81
C ALA A 81 -5.40 -13.83 -18.16
N ALA A 82 -6.26 -12.86 -18.46
CA ALA A 82 -6.19 -12.08 -19.71
C ALA A 82 -4.90 -11.25 -19.80
N MET A 83 -4.43 -10.70 -18.68
CA MET A 83 -3.15 -9.99 -18.60
C MET A 83 -2.01 -10.97 -18.88
N ASN A 84 -1.97 -12.12 -18.20
CA ASN A 84 -0.94 -13.15 -18.39
C ASN A 84 -0.89 -13.66 -19.83
N GLU A 85 -2.03 -13.89 -20.48
CA GLU A 85 -2.07 -14.30 -21.89
C GLU A 85 -1.45 -13.24 -22.81
N ARG A 86 -1.72 -11.95 -22.53
CA ARG A 86 -1.11 -10.84 -23.26
C ARG A 86 0.38 -10.70 -22.97
N VAL A 87 0.82 -10.96 -21.73
CA VAL A 87 2.24 -11.00 -21.34
C VAL A 87 2.97 -12.13 -22.04
N ASP A 88 2.39 -13.33 -22.08
CA ASP A 88 2.99 -14.53 -22.68
C ASP A 88 3.23 -14.35 -24.18
N ALA A 89 2.45 -13.49 -24.84
CA ALA A 89 2.61 -13.14 -26.23
C ALA A 89 3.74 -12.11 -26.50
N LEU A 90 4.25 -11.44 -25.46
CA LEU A 90 5.32 -10.45 -25.58
C LEU A 90 6.71 -11.10 -25.46
N PRO A 91 7.74 -10.58 -26.17
CA PRO A 91 9.11 -11.01 -25.98
C PRO A 91 9.55 -10.83 -24.53
N ARG A 92 10.31 -11.79 -23.99
CA ARG A 92 10.91 -11.64 -22.66
C ARG A 92 11.96 -10.52 -22.71
N ALA A 93 11.67 -9.37 -22.13
CA ALA A 93 12.63 -8.29 -22.01
C ALA A 93 13.84 -8.78 -21.21
N GLY A 94 15.03 -8.82 -21.84
CA GLY A 94 16.37 -8.93 -21.24
C GLY A 94 16.60 -9.79 -19.99
N ALA A 95 15.71 -10.73 -19.63
CA ALA A 95 15.74 -11.40 -18.33
C ALA A 95 16.98 -12.29 -18.17
N ASP A 96 17.57 -12.68 -19.31
CA ASP A 96 18.80 -13.46 -19.37
C ASP A 96 20.06 -12.67 -18.96
N GLU A 97 20.00 -11.33 -19.02
CA GLU A 97 21.09 -10.43 -18.63
C GLU A 97 21.08 -10.11 -17.13
N LEU A 98 19.99 -10.44 -16.44
CA LEU A 98 19.84 -10.18 -15.00
C LEU A 98 20.68 -11.15 -14.17
N ARG A 99 21.15 -10.67 -13.00
CA ARG A 99 21.70 -11.54 -11.95
C ARG A 99 20.72 -12.70 -11.69
N PRO A 100 21.21 -13.94 -11.51
CA PRO A 100 20.34 -15.11 -11.34
C PRO A 100 19.26 -14.92 -10.26
N VAL A 101 19.63 -14.29 -9.15
CA VAL A 101 18.69 -14.04 -8.06
C VAL A 101 17.59 -13.04 -8.43
N VAL A 102 17.93 -11.97 -9.15
CA VAL A 102 16.95 -10.97 -9.61
C VAL A 102 15.99 -11.61 -10.63
N ARG A 103 16.50 -12.47 -11.52
CA ARG A 103 15.68 -13.25 -12.45
C ARG A 103 14.63 -14.11 -11.71
N THR A 104 15.04 -14.80 -10.63
CA THR A 104 14.07 -15.59 -9.84
C THR A 104 12.99 -14.73 -9.19
N VAL A 105 13.29 -13.48 -8.82
CA VAL A 105 12.29 -12.54 -8.30
C VAL A 105 11.31 -12.10 -9.39
N VAL A 106 11.80 -11.80 -10.59
CA VAL A 106 10.95 -11.48 -11.75
C VAL A 106 9.99 -12.62 -12.08
N GLU A 107 10.48 -13.86 -12.08
CA GLU A 107 9.67 -15.06 -12.32
C GLU A 107 8.66 -15.31 -11.20
N LEU A 108 9.08 -15.13 -9.94
CA LEU A 108 8.19 -15.18 -8.77
C LEU A 108 7.05 -14.17 -8.93
N ASN A 109 7.39 -12.92 -9.20
CA ASN A 109 6.41 -11.84 -9.36
C ASN A 109 5.40 -12.17 -10.46
N ARG A 110 5.86 -12.67 -11.62
CA ARG A 110 4.97 -13.11 -12.72
C ARG A 110 4.01 -14.21 -12.26
N GLY A 111 4.50 -15.23 -11.55
CA GLY A 111 3.67 -16.30 -11.01
C GLY A 111 2.62 -15.84 -10.00
N LEU A 112 2.85 -14.69 -9.36
CA LEU A 112 1.97 -14.07 -8.38
C LEU A 112 0.98 -13.04 -9.00
N GLY A 113 1.03 -12.84 -10.32
CA GLY A 113 0.15 -11.91 -11.04
C GLY A 113 0.70 -10.49 -11.16
N ALA A 114 2.03 -10.32 -11.05
CA ALA A 114 2.70 -9.11 -11.52
C ALA A 114 2.67 -9.02 -13.04
N LEU A 115 2.87 -7.79 -13.51
CA LEU A 115 2.98 -7.47 -14.93
C LEU A 115 4.34 -7.92 -15.50
N PRO A 116 4.52 -7.94 -16.83
CA PRO A 116 5.77 -8.38 -17.44
C PRO A 116 6.99 -7.62 -16.87
N LEU A 117 8.17 -8.20 -17.05
CA LEU A 117 9.37 -7.37 -17.04
C LEU A 117 9.41 -6.61 -18.36
N VAL A 118 9.57 -5.30 -18.29
CA VAL A 118 9.75 -4.44 -19.46
C VAL A 118 11.14 -3.81 -19.47
N ASP A 119 11.60 -3.49 -20.67
CA ASP A 119 12.85 -2.76 -20.92
C ASP A 119 12.55 -1.33 -21.37
N ASP A 120 13.61 -0.54 -21.53
CA ASP A 120 13.55 0.77 -22.18
C ASP A 120 12.60 1.75 -21.48
N VAL A 121 12.67 1.76 -20.14
CA VAL A 121 11.91 2.68 -19.29
C VAL A 121 12.80 3.86 -18.90
N ASP A 122 12.29 5.06 -19.09
CA ASP A 122 12.96 6.28 -18.62
C ASP A 122 12.36 6.68 -17.27
N VAL A 123 13.20 6.92 -16.28
CA VAL A 123 12.81 7.13 -14.88
C VAL A 123 13.33 8.46 -14.34
N VAL A 124 12.43 9.29 -13.80
CA VAL A 124 12.76 10.51 -13.04
C VAL A 124 12.21 10.37 -11.63
N LEU A 125 13.05 10.59 -10.63
CA LEU A 125 12.63 10.64 -9.22
C LEU A 125 12.25 12.07 -8.83
N LEU A 126 11.14 12.21 -8.12
CA LEU A 126 10.59 13.47 -7.66
C LEU A 126 10.44 13.42 -6.14
N GLU A 127 11.22 14.24 -5.43
CA GLU A 127 11.29 14.29 -3.97
C GLU A 127 10.44 15.43 -3.38
N ASP A 128 10.41 16.59 -4.06
CA ASP A 128 9.64 17.73 -3.58
C ASP A 128 8.13 17.56 -3.87
N TYR A 129 7.31 17.82 -2.86
CA TYR A 129 5.88 17.59 -2.90
C TYR A 129 5.18 18.50 -3.93
N ALA A 130 5.50 19.80 -3.92
CA ALA A 130 4.86 20.78 -4.78
C ALA A 130 5.34 20.61 -6.23
N ASP A 131 6.64 20.37 -6.44
CA ASP A 131 7.21 20.13 -7.76
C ASP A 131 6.66 18.83 -8.38
N THR A 132 6.33 17.84 -7.56
CA THR A 132 5.67 16.61 -8.01
C THR A 132 4.23 16.89 -8.48
N ILE A 133 3.44 17.65 -7.72
CA ILE A 133 2.09 18.06 -8.14
C ILE A 133 2.17 18.90 -9.42
N ALA A 134 3.14 19.81 -9.52
CA ALA A 134 3.38 20.60 -10.72
C ALA A 134 3.74 19.71 -11.93
N ALA A 135 4.60 18.70 -11.74
CA ALA A 135 4.95 17.72 -12.78
C ALA A 135 3.73 17.00 -13.34
N MET A 136 2.86 16.54 -12.44
CA MET A 136 1.63 15.87 -12.81
C MET A 136 0.66 16.82 -13.52
N THR A 137 0.58 18.08 -13.07
CA THR A 137 -0.25 19.12 -13.67
C THR A 137 0.20 19.42 -15.10
N GLU A 138 1.49 19.65 -15.32
CA GLU A 138 2.06 19.87 -16.65
C GLU A 138 1.82 18.68 -17.60
N ALA A 139 1.91 17.45 -17.10
CA ALA A 139 1.60 16.27 -17.90
C ALA A 139 0.13 16.27 -18.35
N VAL A 140 -0.81 16.57 -17.44
CA VAL A 140 -2.25 16.67 -17.73
C VAL A 140 -2.58 17.81 -18.70
N GLU A 141 -1.88 18.95 -18.60
CA GLU A 141 -2.04 20.06 -19.54
C GLU A 141 -1.69 19.67 -20.98
N ARG A 142 -0.73 18.75 -21.15
CA ARG A 142 -0.31 18.22 -22.46
C ARG A 142 -1.15 17.02 -22.93
N ALA A 143 -2.14 16.58 -22.15
CA ALA A 143 -2.96 15.43 -22.51
C ALA A 143 -3.86 15.71 -23.73
N HIS A 144 -3.98 14.70 -24.60
CA HIS A 144 -4.72 14.73 -25.86
C HIS A 144 -5.84 13.69 -25.95
N HIS A 145 -5.72 12.54 -25.27
CA HIS A 145 -6.62 11.40 -25.41
C HIS A 145 -7.30 11.02 -24.08
N HIS A 146 -6.51 10.73 -23.05
CA HIS A 146 -7.04 10.30 -21.76
C HIS A 146 -6.11 10.60 -20.59
N VAL A 147 -6.71 10.78 -19.41
CA VAL A 147 -6.01 10.89 -18.14
C VAL A 147 -6.65 9.94 -17.13
N LEU A 148 -5.84 9.05 -16.55
CA LEU A 148 -6.26 8.07 -15.55
C LEU A 148 -5.62 8.43 -14.22
N VAL A 149 -6.43 8.75 -13.21
CA VAL A 149 -5.96 9.24 -11.91
C VAL A 149 -6.46 8.31 -10.81
N GLU A 150 -5.57 7.74 -10.02
CA GLU A 150 -5.94 6.89 -8.89
C GLU A 150 -5.09 7.19 -7.67
N PHE A 151 -5.72 7.67 -6.58
CA PHE A 151 -5.03 8.00 -5.34
C PHE A 151 -5.81 7.57 -4.10
N TYR A 152 -5.11 7.15 -3.05
CA TYR A 152 -5.75 6.83 -1.78
C TYR A 152 -6.50 8.03 -1.17
N ILE A 153 -5.79 9.15 -0.98
CA ILE A 153 -6.37 10.41 -0.52
C ILE A 153 -6.40 11.40 -1.68
N SER A 154 -7.58 12.00 -1.87
CA SER A 154 -7.78 13.13 -2.76
C SER A 154 -8.59 14.23 -2.06
N ALA A 155 -8.08 15.45 -2.13
CA ALA A 155 -8.73 16.67 -1.69
C ALA A 155 -8.46 17.77 -2.72
N TRP A 156 -9.37 18.73 -2.84
CA TRP A 156 -9.20 19.88 -3.72
C TRP A 156 -8.96 21.12 -2.86
N ASP A 157 -7.69 21.32 -2.53
CA ASP A 157 -7.12 22.36 -1.68
C ASP A 157 -6.16 23.27 -2.48
N ASP A 158 -5.46 24.19 -1.82
CA ASP A 158 -4.65 25.21 -2.51
C ASP A 158 -3.43 24.62 -3.24
N VAL A 159 -2.88 23.49 -2.76
CA VAL A 159 -1.72 22.82 -3.39
C VAL A 159 -2.19 21.97 -4.58
N THR A 160 -3.33 21.31 -4.45
CA THR A 160 -3.87 20.40 -5.48
C THR A 160 -4.79 21.08 -6.48
N ALA A 161 -5.23 22.32 -6.23
CA ALA A 161 -6.15 23.04 -7.10
C ALA A 161 -5.65 23.16 -8.54
N PRO A 162 -4.38 23.53 -8.82
CA PRO A 162 -3.87 23.58 -10.19
C PRO A 162 -4.02 22.24 -10.93
N PHE A 163 -3.76 21.13 -10.24
CA PHE A 163 -3.91 19.79 -10.82
C PHE A 163 -5.37 19.49 -11.19
N PHE A 164 -6.32 19.72 -10.28
CA PHE A 164 -7.74 19.51 -10.59
C PHE A 164 -8.28 20.48 -11.65
N GLU A 165 -7.82 21.72 -11.66
CA GLU A 165 -8.16 22.70 -12.69
C GLU A 165 -7.63 22.27 -14.07
N ALA A 166 -6.42 21.71 -14.14
CA ALA A 166 -5.88 21.12 -15.37
C ALA A 166 -6.70 19.90 -15.83
N LEU A 167 -7.19 19.06 -14.91
CA LEU A 167 -8.10 17.95 -15.23
C LEU A 167 -9.42 18.47 -15.83
N VAL A 168 -10.01 19.53 -15.26
CA VAL A 168 -11.22 20.16 -15.82
C VAL A 168 -10.93 20.71 -17.20
N ALA A 169 -9.85 21.48 -17.37
CA ALA A 169 -9.47 22.01 -18.68
C ALA A 169 -9.21 20.89 -19.71
N ALA A 170 -8.70 19.74 -19.29
CA ALA A 170 -8.54 18.59 -20.17
C ALA A 170 -9.90 18.04 -20.64
N THR A 171 -10.90 17.94 -19.75
CA THR A 171 -12.26 17.53 -20.15
C THR A 171 -12.88 18.52 -21.15
N GLU A 172 -12.64 19.82 -20.98
CA GLU A 172 -13.12 20.86 -21.92
C GLU A 172 -12.45 20.75 -23.30
N ARG A 173 -11.21 20.25 -23.37
CA ARG A 173 -10.52 19.91 -24.63
C ARG A 173 -10.99 18.61 -25.26
N GLY A 174 -11.91 17.88 -24.62
CA GLY A 174 -12.42 16.57 -25.08
C GLY A 174 -11.58 15.37 -24.64
N VAL A 175 -10.63 15.56 -23.73
CA VAL A 175 -9.82 14.46 -23.16
C VAL A 175 -10.67 13.65 -22.18
N SER A 176 -10.60 12.32 -22.26
CA SER A 176 -11.31 11.45 -21.32
C SER A 176 -10.59 11.41 -19.97
N VAL A 177 -11.14 12.05 -18.95
CA VAL A 177 -10.54 12.08 -17.60
C VAL A 177 -11.30 11.15 -16.67
N ARG A 178 -10.60 10.16 -16.11
CA ARG A 178 -11.12 9.19 -15.15
C ARG A 178 -10.39 9.30 -13.81
N LEU A 179 -11.14 9.48 -12.72
CA LEU A 179 -10.63 9.68 -11.37
C LEU A 179 -11.16 8.64 -10.39
N LEU A 180 -10.25 7.95 -9.73
CA LEU A 180 -10.52 7.05 -8.60
C LEU A 180 -9.89 7.61 -7.33
N PHE A 181 -10.66 7.63 -6.24
CA PHE A 181 -10.15 7.97 -4.91
C PHE A 181 -10.72 7.06 -3.83
N ASP A 182 -9.95 6.73 -2.78
CA ASP A 182 -10.49 5.89 -1.70
C ASP A 182 -11.55 6.63 -0.89
N HIS A 183 -12.70 5.97 -0.72
CA HIS A 183 -13.85 6.56 -0.04
C HIS A 183 -13.57 6.94 1.42
N LEU A 184 -12.89 6.08 2.19
CA LEU A 184 -12.63 6.35 3.61
C LEU A 184 -11.39 7.23 3.81
N GLY A 185 -10.34 7.00 3.01
CA GLY A 185 -9.14 7.83 3.03
C GLY A 185 -9.48 9.30 2.80
N SER A 186 -10.15 9.59 1.67
CA SER A 186 -10.54 10.96 1.31
C SER A 186 -11.63 11.53 2.23
N ARG A 187 -12.56 10.72 2.76
CA ARG A 187 -13.57 11.18 3.73
C ARG A 187 -12.95 11.61 5.07
N GLY A 188 -11.78 11.09 5.41
CA GLY A 188 -11.03 11.48 6.61
C GLY A 188 -10.42 12.88 6.54
N ILE A 189 -10.42 13.51 5.36
CA ILE A 189 -9.83 14.83 5.12
C ILE A 189 -10.89 15.94 5.28
N PRO A 190 -10.60 17.01 6.02
CA PRO A 190 -11.47 18.19 6.09
C PRO A 190 -11.78 18.74 4.69
N GLY A 191 -13.03 19.12 4.45
CA GLY A 191 -13.46 19.64 3.14
C GLY A 191 -14.01 18.59 2.16
N TYR A 192 -14.05 17.30 2.52
CA TYR A 192 -14.55 16.21 1.65
C TYR A 192 -15.91 16.49 0.96
N ARG A 193 -16.87 17.10 1.68
CA ARG A 193 -18.17 17.46 1.08
C ARG A 193 -18.06 18.56 0.02
N GLY A 194 -17.12 19.49 0.19
CA GLY A 194 -16.78 20.53 -0.78
C GLY A 194 -16.10 19.94 -2.00
N PHE A 195 -15.13 19.05 -1.79
CA PHE A 195 -14.47 18.27 -2.85
C PHE A 195 -15.49 17.55 -3.75
N LEU A 196 -16.39 16.75 -3.16
CA LEU A 196 -17.45 16.08 -3.93
C LEU A 196 -18.42 17.05 -4.61
N ARG A 197 -18.62 18.26 -4.08
CA ARG A 197 -19.49 19.26 -4.71
C ARG A 197 -18.82 19.86 -5.94
N ARG A 198 -17.52 20.15 -5.86
CA ARG A 198 -16.72 20.64 -6.99
C ARG A 198 -16.66 19.60 -8.11
N LEU A 199 -16.34 18.35 -7.79
CA LEU A 199 -16.33 17.25 -8.77
C LEU A 199 -17.68 17.02 -9.47
N ARG A 200 -18.81 17.27 -8.80
CA ARG A 200 -20.14 17.18 -9.44
C ARG A 200 -20.43 18.32 -10.41
N ALA A 201 -19.66 19.40 -10.36
CA ALA A 201 -19.81 20.56 -11.22
C ALA A 201 -18.84 20.52 -12.41
N THR A 202 -18.17 19.39 -12.64
CA THR A 202 -17.18 19.17 -13.70
C THR A 202 -17.55 17.94 -14.51
N ASP A 203 -16.99 17.81 -15.71
CA ASP A 203 -17.18 16.64 -16.59
C ASP A 203 -16.17 15.51 -16.32
N ILE A 204 -15.39 15.60 -15.24
CA ILE A 204 -14.49 14.53 -14.80
C ILE A 204 -15.33 13.29 -14.44
N ASP A 205 -15.00 12.14 -15.00
CA ASP A 205 -15.63 10.88 -14.64
C ASP A 205 -14.97 10.34 -13.36
N TRP A 206 -15.65 10.44 -12.22
CA TRP A 206 -15.06 10.11 -10.92
C TRP A 206 -15.87 9.08 -10.14
N HIS A 207 -15.14 8.16 -9.49
CA HIS A 207 -15.72 7.09 -8.71
C HIS A 207 -14.97 6.87 -7.38
N PRO A 208 -15.67 6.79 -6.23
CA PRO A 208 -15.03 6.42 -4.97
C PRO A 208 -14.74 4.92 -4.94
N MET A 209 -13.50 4.55 -4.64
CA MET A 209 -13.06 3.17 -4.47
C MET A 209 -13.52 2.58 -3.14
N LEU A 210 -13.86 1.30 -3.18
CA LEU A 210 -14.32 0.52 -2.03
C LEU A 210 -15.37 1.27 -1.17
N PRO A 211 -16.48 1.74 -1.76
CA PRO A 211 -17.43 2.62 -1.09
C PRO A 211 -18.16 1.93 0.07
N ILE A 212 -18.47 2.72 1.10
CA ILE A 212 -19.21 2.29 2.30
C ILE A 212 -20.46 3.16 2.42
N GLN A 213 -21.46 2.77 1.66
CA GLN A 213 -22.72 3.48 1.42
C GLN A 213 -23.89 2.47 1.46
N PRO A 214 -24.24 1.95 2.67
CA PRO A 214 -25.26 0.89 2.81
C PRO A 214 -26.62 1.29 2.23
N LEU A 215 -27.02 2.57 2.36
CA LEU A 215 -28.26 3.11 1.78
C LEU A 215 -28.30 3.04 0.24
N ARG A 216 -27.14 2.95 -0.42
CA ARG A 216 -27.01 2.80 -1.87
C ARG A 216 -26.68 1.36 -2.28
N ARG A 217 -26.83 0.40 -1.36
CA ARG A 217 -26.47 -1.02 -1.53
C ARG A 217 -25.00 -1.24 -1.95
N ARG A 218 -24.13 -0.26 -1.67
CA ARG A 218 -22.69 -0.33 -1.90
C ARG A 218 -22.01 -0.46 -0.55
N PHE A 219 -21.78 -1.68 -0.08
CA PHE A 219 -21.07 -1.93 1.17
C PHE A 219 -19.84 -2.79 0.89
N ARG A 220 -18.69 -2.26 1.29
CA ARG A 220 -17.41 -2.97 1.29
C ARG A 220 -16.89 -3.03 2.71
N ARG A 221 -16.03 -4.02 2.96
CA ARG A 221 -15.33 -4.15 4.22
C ARG A 221 -14.56 -2.86 4.53
N PRO A 222 -14.79 -2.23 5.70
CA PRO A 222 -14.15 -0.95 6.02
C PRO A 222 -12.62 -1.03 6.12
N ASP A 223 -12.12 -2.18 6.56
CA ASP A 223 -10.71 -2.46 6.75
C ASP A 223 -9.96 -2.76 5.45
N LEU A 224 -10.63 -3.02 4.33
CA LEU A 224 -9.98 -3.11 3.02
C LEU A 224 -10.01 -1.74 2.37
N ARG A 225 -8.86 -1.21 1.95
CA ARG A 225 -8.73 0.12 1.30
C ARG A 225 -7.87 0.00 0.04
N ASN A 226 -8.07 0.90 -0.93
CA ASN A 226 -7.18 0.98 -2.08
C ASN A 226 -6.18 2.10 -1.83
N HIS A 227 -4.92 1.71 -1.65
CA HIS A 227 -3.85 2.60 -1.22
C HIS A 227 -2.91 2.98 -2.38
N ARG A 228 -3.23 2.55 -3.61
CA ARG A 228 -2.49 2.86 -4.83
C ARG A 228 -2.49 4.35 -5.13
N LYS A 229 -1.41 4.77 -5.79
CA LYS A 229 -1.13 6.16 -6.20
C LYS A 229 -0.50 6.07 -7.58
N LEU A 230 -1.29 6.40 -8.59
CA LEU A 230 -0.82 6.43 -9.96
C LEU A 230 -1.56 7.49 -10.79
N LEU A 231 -0.84 8.01 -11.76
CA LEU A 231 -1.35 8.87 -12.82
C LEU A 231 -0.85 8.31 -14.15
N VAL A 232 -1.72 8.19 -15.15
CA VAL A 232 -1.36 7.88 -16.53
C VAL A 232 -1.93 8.94 -17.44
N VAL A 233 -1.08 9.51 -18.29
CA VAL A 233 -1.47 10.49 -19.32
C VAL A 233 -1.19 9.91 -20.68
N ASP A 234 -2.26 9.77 -21.48
CA ASP A 234 -2.27 9.28 -22.86
C ASP A 234 -1.59 7.92 -23.10
N GLY A 235 -1.30 7.15 -22.06
CA GLY A 235 -0.48 5.94 -22.16
C GLY A 235 1.00 6.23 -22.51
N LEU A 236 1.45 7.49 -22.37
CA LEU A 236 2.79 7.97 -22.69
C LEU A 236 3.62 8.30 -21.46
N VAL A 237 3.00 8.90 -20.45
CA VAL A 237 3.66 9.31 -19.19
C VAL A 237 2.90 8.70 -18.01
N GLY A 238 3.64 8.11 -17.08
CA GLY A 238 3.12 7.53 -15.86
C GLY A 238 3.75 8.16 -14.62
N PHE A 239 3.02 8.18 -13.51
CA PHE A 239 3.55 8.49 -12.19
C PHE A 239 3.12 7.42 -11.20
N THR A 240 3.99 7.04 -10.27
CA THR A 240 3.63 6.19 -9.12
C THR A 240 4.59 6.39 -7.95
N GLY A 241 4.17 6.06 -6.74
CA GLY A 241 4.98 6.25 -5.52
C GLY A 241 4.11 6.46 -4.28
N SER A 242 4.56 7.33 -3.38
CA SER A 242 3.98 7.45 -2.03
C SER A 242 3.06 8.65 -1.81
N LEU A 243 3.10 9.65 -2.69
CA LEU A 243 2.37 10.92 -2.58
C LEU A 243 0.85 10.77 -2.70
N ASN A 244 0.11 11.48 -1.86
CA ASN A 244 -1.35 11.62 -1.97
C ASN A 244 -1.75 12.96 -2.61
N LEU A 245 -2.95 13.05 -3.20
CA LEU A 245 -3.45 14.32 -3.75
C LEU A 245 -4.12 15.15 -2.64
N VAL A 246 -3.30 15.70 -1.74
CA VAL A 246 -3.70 16.61 -0.68
C VAL A 246 -2.52 17.49 -0.33
N GLU A 247 -2.72 18.66 0.26
CA GLU A 247 -1.60 19.44 0.80
C GLU A 247 -0.81 18.63 1.88
N PRO A 248 0.51 18.84 2.02
CA PRO A 248 1.41 17.99 2.84
C PRO A 248 1.00 17.83 4.31
N GLY A 249 0.21 18.76 4.85
CA GLY A 249 -0.34 18.79 6.20
C GLY A 249 -1.70 18.10 6.41
N TYR A 250 -2.23 17.32 5.46
CA TYR A 250 -3.51 16.54 5.57
C TYR A 250 -4.80 17.38 5.52
N ASN A 251 -4.69 18.65 5.19
CA ASN A 251 -5.67 19.69 5.46
C ASN A 251 -6.17 19.69 6.92
N LYS A 252 -5.31 19.25 7.86
CA LYS A 252 -5.69 19.08 9.28
C LYS A 252 -5.14 20.25 10.11
N PRO A 253 -6.01 21.02 10.79
CA PRO A 253 -5.57 22.15 11.61
C PRO A 253 -4.55 21.79 12.69
N ALA A 254 -4.60 20.56 13.22
CA ALA A 254 -3.64 20.09 14.22
C ALA A 254 -2.23 19.88 13.62
N ASN A 255 -2.14 19.43 12.37
CA ASN A 255 -0.87 19.25 11.68
C ASN A 255 -0.27 20.59 11.29
N HIS A 256 -1.08 21.53 10.77
CA HIS A 256 -0.63 22.91 10.49
C HIS A 256 -0.07 23.60 11.73
N ARG A 257 -0.77 23.48 12.88
CA ARG A 257 -0.27 24.02 14.16
C ARG A 257 1.04 23.38 14.61
N ALA A 258 1.29 22.13 14.23
CA ALA A 258 2.52 21.41 14.55
C ALA A 258 3.63 21.62 13.51
N GLY A 259 3.35 22.30 12.39
CA GLY A 259 4.25 22.36 11.23
C GLY A 259 4.52 21.00 10.59
N ARG A 260 3.61 20.03 10.75
CA ARG A 260 3.79 18.66 10.25
C ARG A 260 3.47 18.59 8.77
N GLU A 261 4.44 18.15 7.98
CA GLU A 261 4.33 17.93 6.55
C GLU A 261 4.87 16.55 6.18
N TRP A 262 4.30 15.93 5.14
CA TRP A 262 4.79 14.68 4.59
C TRP A 262 5.94 14.89 3.61
N VAL A 263 6.95 14.03 3.73
CA VAL A 263 8.06 13.90 2.79
C VAL A 263 7.85 12.64 1.98
N GLU A 264 7.73 12.77 0.67
CA GLU A 264 7.30 11.72 -0.25
C GLU A 264 8.37 11.41 -1.30
N LEU A 265 8.20 10.31 -2.02
CA LEU A 265 8.96 10.02 -3.22
C LEU A 265 8.00 9.52 -4.30
N MET A 266 8.03 10.18 -5.45
CA MET A 266 7.31 9.76 -6.64
C MET A 266 8.28 9.47 -7.77
N CYS A 267 7.88 8.53 -8.62
CA CYS A 267 8.59 8.13 -9.81
C CYS A 267 7.74 8.55 -11.02
N ARG A 268 8.29 9.40 -11.89
CA ARG A 268 7.76 9.68 -13.22
C ARG A 268 8.43 8.74 -14.21
N VAL A 269 7.63 8.07 -15.02
CA VAL A 269 8.08 7.04 -15.96
C VAL A 269 7.57 7.30 -17.36
N GLU A 270 8.41 6.98 -18.34
CA GLU A 270 8.05 6.91 -19.76
C GLU A 270 8.45 5.54 -20.32
N GLY A 271 7.78 5.12 -21.40
CA GLY A 271 8.02 3.83 -22.03
C GLY A 271 7.04 2.74 -21.57
N PRO A 272 7.36 1.46 -21.79
CA PRO A 272 6.38 0.38 -21.66
C PRO A 272 5.74 0.22 -20.28
N LEU A 273 6.42 0.66 -19.20
CA LEU A 273 5.91 0.62 -17.83
C LEU A 273 4.61 1.42 -17.65
N VAL A 274 4.37 2.44 -18.48
CA VAL A 274 3.14 3.24 -18.44
C VAL A 274 1.91 2.40 -18.80
N THR A 275 2.06 1.47 -19.74
CA THR A 275 0.99 0.53 -20.13
C THR A 275 0.64 -0.39 -18.96
N GLU A 276 1.63 -0.77 -18.17
CA GLU A 276 1.43 -1.60 -16.98
C GLU A 276 0.65 -0.86 -15.89
N LEU A 277 1.01 0.39 -15.60
CA LEU A 277 0.25 1.25 -14.69
C LEU A 277 -1.19 1.46 -15.18
N ALA A 278 -1.38 1.67 -16.48
CA ALA A 278 -2.71 1.79 -17.08
C ALA A 278 -3.55 0.50 -16.92
N ALA A 279 -2.92 -0.67 -16.99
CA ALA A 279 -3.59 -1.95 -16.77
C ALA A 279 -4.03 -2.14 -15.32
N VAL A 280 -3.23 -1.69 -14.35
CA VAL A 280 -3.62 -1.66 -12.93
C VAL A 280 -4.84 -0.76 -12.75
N PHE A 281 -4.80 0.47 -13.27
CA PHE A 281 -5.94 1.39 -13.23
C PHE A 281 -7.20 0.79 -13.86
N ALA A 282 -7.09 0.25 -15.08
CA ALA A 282 -8.23 -0.28 -15.82
C ALA A 282 -8.90 -1.44 -15.07
N SER A 283 -8.12 -2.24 -14.33
CA SER A 283 -8.63 -3.29 -13.45
C SER A 283 -9.46 -2.72 -12.32
N ASP A 284 -8.96 -1.69 -11.63
CA ASP A 284 -9.68 -1.05 -10.52
C ASP A 284 -10.91 -0.27 -11.00
N TRP A 285 -10.82 0.40 -12.14
CA TRP A 285 -11.96 1.04 -12.78
C TRP A 285 -13.08 0.03 -13.02
N PHE A 286 -12.76 -1.10 -13.68
CA PHE A 286 -13.74 -2.15 -13.94
C PHE A 286 -14.37 -2.70 -12.66
N PHE A 287 -13.62 -2.80 -11.56
CA PHE A 287 -14.18 -3.27 -10.30
C PHE A 287 -15.16 -2.31 -9.64
N GLU A 288 -15.03 -1.00 -9.89
CA GLU A 288 -15.90 0.02 -9.29
C GLU A 288 -17.04 0.47 -10.22
N THR A 289 -16.88 0.32 -11.54
CA THR A 289 -17.82 0.81 -12.55
C THR A 289 -18.49 -0.27 -13.41
N ASP A 290 -17.93 -1.50 -13.45
CA ASP A 290 -18.27 -2.54 -14.43
C ASP A 290 -17.95 -2.17 -15.91
N GLU A 291 -17.27 -1.04 -16.16
CA GLU A 291 -16.82 -0.60 -17.48
C GLU A 291 -15.39 -1.06 -17.77
N ARG A 292 -15.13 -1.53 -18.99
CA ARG A 292 -13.77 -1.88 -19.45
C ARG A 292 -13.14 -0.66 -20.10
N VAL A 293 -12.00 -0.22 -19.55
CA VAL A 293 -11.17 0.84 -20.15
C VAL A 293 -10.12 0.17 -21.05
N PRO A 294 -9.99 0.57 -22.32
CA PRO A 294 -8.92 0.09 -23.19
C PRO A 294 -7.55 0.44 -22.59
N VAL A 295 -6.64 -0.54 -22.60
CA VAL A 295 -5.23 -0.34 -22.24
C VAL A 295 -4.45 -0.26 -23.54
N GLU A 296 -4.14 0.97 -23.95
CA GLU A 296 -3.39 1.28 -25.15
C GLU A 296 -1.99 1.77 -24.77
N GLY A 297 -0.95 1.18 -25.35
CA GLY A 297 0.40 1.70 -25.28
C GLY A 297 0.59 2.68 -26.42
N ALA A 298 0.94 3.93 -26.13
CA ALA A 298 1.01 4.99 -27.13
C ALA A 298 2.43 5.29 -27.64
N GLY A 299 3.44 4.54 -27.17
CA GLY A 299 4.85 4.78 -27.49
C GLY A 299 5.52 5.74 -26.50
N ARG A 300 6.46 6.55 -26.96
CA ARG A 300 7.15 7.58 -26.13
C ARG A 300 6.53 8.96 -26.36
N PRO A 301 6.46 9.82 -25.32
CA PRO A 301 5.98 11.18 -25.48
C PRO A 301 6.93 12.03 -26.34
N ALA A 302 6.47 13.23 -26.72
CA ALA A 302 7.35 14.25 -27.25
C ALA A 302 8.41 14.65 -26.19
N PRO A 303 9.61 15.11 -26.60
CA PRO A 303 10.66 15.49 -25.66
C PRO A 303 10.18 16.51 -24.61
N ASP A 304 10.31 16.15 -23.33
CA ASP A 304 9.99 16.98 -22.17
C ASP A 304 11.33 17.38 -21.50
N PRO A 305 11.54 18.66 -21.12
CA PRO A 305 12.75 19.07 -20.40
C PRO A 305 13.04 18.22 -19.15
N ARG A 306 12.00 17.73 -18.47
CA ARG A 306 12.15 16.85 -17.29
C ARG A 306 12.72 15.47 -17.67
N SER A 307 12.58 15.04 -18.92
CA SER A 307 13.18 13.80 -19.43
C SER A 307 14.71 13.92 -19.56
N ALA A 308 15.29 15.12 -19.49
CA ALA A 308 16.74 15.30 -19.50
C ALA A 308 17.42 14.80 -18.21
N GLU A 309 16.68 14.69 -17.10
CA GLU A 309 17.17 14.17 -15.83
C GLU A 309 16.89 12.67 -15.66
N ALA A 310 16.31 12.02 -16.69
CA ALA A 310 15.90 10.64 -16.61
C ALA A 310 17.10 9.68 -16.64
N VAL A 311 17.03 8.64 -15.81
CA VAL A 311 17.79 7.42 -16.04
C VAL A 311 17.09 6.65 -17.15
N THR A 312 17.74 6.50 -18.29
CA THR A 312 17.15 5.89 -19.50
C THR A 312 17.45 4.41 -19.58
N GLY A 313 16.61 3.63 -20.28
CA GLY A 313 16.91 2.22 -20.56
C GLY A 313 16.76 1.29 -19.35
N VAL A 314 16.00 1.70 -18.33
CA VAL A 314 15.80 0.92 -17.11
C VAL A 314 14.92 -0.29 -17.39
N LYS A 315 15.31 -1.45 -16.86
CA LYS A 315 14.44 -2.63 -16.80
C LYS A 315 13.53 -2.50 -15.58
N ALA A 316 12.23 -2.66 -15.75
CA ALA A 316 11.28 -2.45 -14.66
C ALA A 316 10.08 -3.42 -14.71
N GLN A 317 9.43 -3.58 -13.56
CA GLN A 317 8.23 -4.42 -13.43
C GLN A 317 7.24 -3.77 -12.46
N VAL A 318 5.97 -3.66 -12.87
CA VAL A 318 4.88 -3.28 -11.95
C VAL A 318 4.38 -4.50 -11.18
N VAL A 319 4.40 -4.38 -9.85
CA VAL A 319 3.96 -5.42 -8.91
C VAL A 319 2.76 -4.90 -8.11
N PRO A 320 1.52 -5.16 -8.60
CA PRO A 320 0.32 -4.90 -7.83
C PRO A 320 0.12 -5.96 -6.75
N SER A 321 -0.40 -5.55 -5.60
CA SER A 321 -0.75 -6.43 -4.50
C SER A 321 -2.09 -6.05 -3.87
N GLY A 322 -2.58 -6.89 -2.96
CA GLY A 322 -3.74 -6.64 -2.12
C GLY A 322 -4.75 -7.78 -2.08
N PRO A 323 -5.91 -7.59 -1.41
CA PRO A 323 -6.85 -8.65 -1.09
C PRO A 323 -7.59 -9.22 -2.32
N GLY A 324 -7.36 -8.68 -3.51
CA GLY A 324 -7.81 -9.26 -4.79
C GLY A 324 -6.95 -10.44 -5.25
N TYR A 325 -5.67 -10.47 -4.88
CA TYR A 325 -4.71 -11.51 -5.22
C TYR A 325 -4.83 -12.70 -4.25
N ASP A 326 -4.47 -13.89 -4.72
CA ASP A 326 -4.53 -15.10 -3.90
C ASP A 326 -3.38 -15.16 -2.86
N GLU A 327 -2.30 -14.40 -3.10
CA GLU A 327 -1.05 -14.41 -2.33
C GLU A 327 -0.60 -12.99 -1.91
N GLU A 328 0.31 -12.90 -0.94
CA GLU A 328 0.89 -11.63 -0.45
C GLU A 328 2.05 -11.17 -1.37
N ASN A 329 1.73 -10.73 -2.60
CA ASN A 329 2.69 -10.44 -3.68
C ASN A 329 3.89 -9.56 -3.26
N ASN A 330 3.59 -8.39 -2.66
CA ASN A 330 4.60 -7.44 -2.18
C ASN A 330 5.48 -8.05 -1.08
N LEU A 331 4.90 -8.75 -0.09
CA LEU A 331 5.68 -9.39 0.97
C LEU A 331 6.64 -10.46 0.42
N ARG A 332 6.17 -11.29 -0.51
CA ARG A 332 6.99 -12.33 -1.16
C ARG A 332 8.14 -11.72 -1.97
N MET A 333 7.90 -10.65 -2.71
CA MET A 333 8.95 -9.91 -3.41
C MET A 333 9.96 -9.32 -2.42
N PHE A 334 9.49 -8.60 -1.39
CA PHE A 334 10.35 -7.90 -0.43
C PHE A 334 11.26 -8.87 0.31
N THR A 335 10.69 -9.94 0.87
CA THR A 335 11.46 -10.96 1.60
C THR A 335 12.47 -11.67 0.71
N THR A 336 12.12 -12.01 -0.54
CA THR A 336 13.05 -12.65 -1.47
C THR A 336 14.24 -11.75 -1.79
N LEU A 337 14.00 -10.47 -2.06
CA LEU A 337 15.06 -9.49 -2.31
C LEU A 337 15.96 -9.29 -1.09
N ILE A 338 15.37 -9.17 0.11
CA ILE A 338 16.12 -9.00 1.36
C ILE A 338 16.99 -10.24 1.67
N TYR A 339 16.46 -11.44 1.44
CA TYR A 339 17.25 -12.66 1.59
C TYR A 339 18.40 -12.74 0.58
N ALA A 340 18.19 -12.23 -0.64
CA ALA A 340 19.15 -12.20 -1.72
C ALA A 340 20.30 -11.21 -1.53
N ALA A 341 20.12 -10.18 -0.69
CA ALA A 341 21.10 -9.12 -0.50
C ALA A 341 22.47 -9.64 -0.07
N THR A 342 23.53 -9.09 -0.66
CA THR A 342 24.91 -9.51 -0.40
C THR A 342 25.79 -8.44 0.22
N ASP A 343 25.43 -7.17 0.07
CA ASP A 343 26.24 -6.03 0.52
C ASP A 343 25.42 -5.07 1.39
N ARG A 344 24.35 -4.49 0.85
CA ARG A 344 23.60 -3.41 1.51
C ARG A 344 22.10 -3.46 1.25
N ILE A 345 21.33 -3.09 2.27
CA ILE A 345 19.89 -2.84 2.18
C ILE A 345 19.59 -1.49 2.84
N SER A 346 18.89 -0.62 2.13
CA SER A 346 18.34 0.61 2.69
C SER A 346 16.81 0.56 2.61
N LEU A 347 16.15 0.65 3.76
CA LEU A 347 14.69 0.56 3.88
C LEU A 347 14.13 1.92 4.28
N THR A 348 13.13 2.42 3.57
CA THR A 348 12.39 3.64 3.94
C THR A 348 10.89 3.32 4.01
N SER A 349 10.30 3.48 5.19
CA SER A 349 8.85 3.30 5.39
C SER A 349 8.36 4.18 6.54
N PRO A 350 7.23 4.91 6.41
CA PRO A 350 6.65 5.65 7.54
C PRO A 350 6.24 4.73 8.68
N TYR A 351 5.82 3.51 8.31
CA TYR A 351 5.26 2.50 9.19
C TYR A 351 5.99 1.18 8.91
N PHE A 352 6.99 0.87 9.73
CA PHE A 352 7.71 -0.40 9.77
C PHE A 352 7.13 -1.24 10.90
N VAL A 353 6.03 -1.93 10.60
CA VAL A 353 5.32 -2.84 11.51
C VAL A 353 5.33 -4.23 10.87
N PRO A 354 6.51 -4.86 10.75
CA PRO A 354 6.70 -6.03 9.91
C PRO A 354 5.88 -7.22 10.39
N ASP A 355 5.54 -8.12 9.46
CA ASP A 355 5.14 -9.47 9.85
C ASP A 355 6.38 -10.28 10.27
N GLU A 356 6.15 -11.49 10.79
CA GLU A 356 7.25 -12.37 11.21
C GLU A 356 8.22 -12.67 10.06
N SER A 357 7.72 -12.82 8.83
CA SER A 357 8.52 -13.13 7.65
C SER A 357 9.48 -11.99 7.30
N LEU A 358 8.98 -10.74 7.25
CA LEU A 358 9.78 -9.57 6.94
C LEU A 358 10.79 -9.26 8.05
N LEU A 359 10.36 -9.32 9.32
CA LEU A 359 11.25 -9.11 10.46
C LEU A 359 12.40 -10.13 10.46
N TYR A 360 12.08 -11.40 10.19
CA TYR A 360 13.08 -12.46 10.11
C TYR A 360 14.04 -12.26 8.93
N ALA A 361 13.54 -11.84 7.76
CA ALA A 361 14.38 -11.55 6.60
C ALA A 361 15.37 -10.41 6.89
N VAL A 362 14.89 -9.29 7.43
CA VAL A 362 15.70 -8.10 7.74
C VAL A 362 16.76 -8.42 8.80
N THR A 363 16.36 -9.06 9.90
CA THR A 363 17.29 -9.42 10.98
C THR A 363 18.28 -10.50 10.55
N THR A 364 17.90 -11.42 9.66
CA THR A 364 18.81 -12.42 9.08
C THR A 364 19.84 -11.77 8.16
N ALA A 365 19.44 -10.82 7.31
CA ALA A 365 20.37 -10.08 6.46
C ALA A 365 21.41 -9.32 7.29
N ALA A 366 20.96 -8.57 8.31
CA ALA A 366 21.87 -7.86 9.23
C ALA A 366 22.84 -8.82 9.93
N ARG A 367 22.34 -9.95 10.44
CA ARG A 367 23.18 -10.97 11.10
C ARG A 367 24.16 -11.68 10.17
N ARG A 368 23.90 -11.71 8.86
CA ARG A 368 24.82 -12.22 7.84
C ARG A 368 25.96 -11.24 7.55
N GLY A 369 25.89 -10.01 8.06
CA GLY A 369 26.88 -8.96 7.82
C GLY A 369 26.52 -8.02 6.67
N VAL A 370 25.31 -8.11 6.12
CA VAL A 370 24.78 -7.12 5.17
C VAL A 370 24.56 -5.81 5.91
N ALA A 371 24.99 -4.69 5.34
CA ALA A 371 24.75 -3.36 5.91
C ALA A 371 23.26 -3.01 5.75
N VAL A 372 22.49 -3.09 6.83
CA VAL A 372 21.04 -2.81 6.81
C VAL A 372 20.75 -1.51 7.55
N GLU A 373 20.10 -0.58 6.86
CA GLU A 373 19.59 0.65 7.46
C GLU A 373 18.08 0.80 7.27
N LEU A 374 17.44 1.48 8.22
CA LEU A 374 16.00 1.73 8.26
C LEU A 374 15.72 3.20 8.56
N PHE A 375 15.11 3.91 7.62
CA PHE A 375 14.63 5.28 7.76
C PHE A 375 13.17 5.29 8.20
N VAL A 376 12.92 5.96 9.32
CA VAL A 376 11.60 6.13 9.94
C VAL A 376 11.50 7.54 10.53
N SER A 377 10.28 8.04 10.75
CA SER A 377 10.08 9.36 11.36
C SER A 377 10.45 9.34 12.85
N GLU A 378 11.09 10.41 13.34
CA GLU A 378 11.34 10.60 14.78
C GLU A 378 10.03 10.70 15.56
N GLN A 379 9.03 11.37 14.99
CA GLN A 379 7.66 11.44 15.53
C GLN A 379 6.66 10.92 14.50
N SER A 380 5.89 9.90 14.88
CA SER A 380 4.80 9.39 14.03
C SER A 380 3.59 10.32 14.06
N ASP A 381 2.87 10.40 12.94
CA ASP A 381 1.56 11.04 12.83
C ASP A 381 0.40 10.18 13.35
N GLN A 382 0.65 8.89 13.60
CA GLN A 382 -0.34 7.93 14.10
C GLN A 382 0.12 7.30 15.41
N PHE A 383 -0.53 7.66 16.52
CA PHE A 383 -0.16 7.21 17.86
C PHE A 383 0.00 5.69 17.99
N MET A 384 -1.02 4.93 17.58
CA MET A 384 -1.01 3.47 17.70
C MET A 384 0.08 2.84 16.83
N VAL A 385 0.23 3.31 15.59
CA VAL A 385 1.20 2.78 14.62
C VAL A 385 2.63 3.09 15.03
N GLY A 386 2.91 4.32 15.47
CA GLY A 386 4.23 4.71 15.97
C GLY A 386 4.69 3.87 17.17
N HIS A 387 3.79 3.60 18.12
CA HIS A 387 4.09 2.75 19.27
C HIS A 387 4.24 1.26 18.89
N ALA A 388 3.45 0.76 17.94
CA ALA A 388 3.61 -0.60 17.44
C ALA A 388 4.95 -0.77 16.70
N GLN A 389 5.31 0.16 15.83
CA GLN A 389 6.61 0.21 15.15
C GLN A 389 7.78 0.24 16.15
N ALA A 390 7.72 1.14 17.14
CA ALA A 390 8.71 1.23 18.20
C ALA A 390 8.94 -0.13 18.88
N SER A 391 7.89 -0.94 19.08
CA SER A 391 8.03 -2.24 19.74
C SER A 391 9.00 -3.23 19.05
N PHE A 392 9.36 -3.00 17.78
CA PHE A 392 10.30 -3.82 17.01
C PHE A 392 11.75 -3.30 17.03
N TYR A 393 11.98 -2.04 17.45
CA TYR A 393 13.31 -1.42 17.33
C TYR A 393 14.39 -2.10 18.15
N GLU A 394 14.06 -2.64 19.34
CA GLU A 394 15.07 -3.32 20.15
C GLU A 394 15.62 -4.57 19.44
N GLU A 395 14.76 -5.33 18.78
CA GLU A 395 15.14 -6.52 18.03
C GLU A 395 15.98 -6.18 16.79
N LEU A 396 15.59 -5.12 16.07
CA LEU A 396 16.32 -4.60 14.92
C LEU A 396 17.72 -4.10 15.31
N LEU A 397 17.82 -3.23 16.32
CA LEU A 397 19.09 -2.68 16.82
C LEU A 397 20.03 -3.79 17.31
N ARG A 398 19.50 -4.79 18.03
CA ARG A 398 20.29 -5.95 18.49
C ARG A 398 20.76 -6.87 17.35
N SER A 399 20.09 -6.83 16.20
CA SER A 399 20.48 -7.61 15.02
C SER A 399 21.55 -6.92 14.16
N GLY A 400 21.84 -5.63 14.41
CA GLY A 400 22.80 -4.83 13.66
C GLY A 400 22.18 -3.86 12.66
N VAL A 401 20.84 -3.71 12.63
CA VAL A 401 20.17 -2.72 11.79
C VAL A 401 20.42 -1.31 12.34
N VAL A 402 20.82 -0.39 11.47
CA VAL A 402 20.97 1.03 11.81
C VAL A 402 19.64 1.74 11.58
N ILE A 403 19.01 2.24 12.64
CA ILE A 403 17.76 2.99 12.53
C ILE A 403 18.06 4.48 12.46
N HIS A 404 17.62 5.14 11.40
CA HIS A 404 17.71 6.58 11.19
C HIS A 404 16.36 7.24 11.47
N LEU A 405 16.36 8.21 12.39
CA LEU A 405 15.18 8.99 12.76
C LEU A 405 15.16 10.31 11.98
N TYR A 406 14.23 10.40 11.03
CA TYR A 406 13.98 11.60 10.23
C TYR A 406 13.37 12.71 11.10
N PRO A 407 13.86 13.96 11.03
CA PRO A 407 13.60 14.98 12.04
C PRO A 407 12.13 15.41 12.11
N ALA A 408 11.61 15.55 13.33
CA ALA A 408 10.32 16.18 13.57
C ALA A 408 10.36 17.69 13.23
N PRO A 409 9.22 18.33 12.86
CA PRO A 409 7.85 17.79 12.80
C PRO A 409 7.50 17.06 11.51
N TYR A 410 8.42 16.93 10.56
CA TYR A 410 8.20 16.25 9.29
C TYR A 410 7.96 14.75 9.49
N VAL A 411 7.14 14.17 8.61
CA VAL A 411 6.85 12.75 8.60
C VAL A 411 7.33 12.17 7.28
N LEU A 412 8.36 11.34 7.36
CA LEU A 412 8.90 10.62 6.22
C LEU A 412 7.88 9.56 5.77
N HIS A 413 7.14 9.88 4.72
CA HIS A 413 6.06 9.06 4.17
C HIS A 413 6.42 8.37 2.86
N SER A 414 7.65 8.53 2.38
CA SER A 414 8.25 7.70 1.33
C SER A 414 8.14 6.20 1.64
N LYS A 415 7.82 5.39 0.62
CA LYS A 415 7.96 3.92 0.70
C LYS A 415 8.83 3.42 -0.43
N HIS A 416 10.08 3.13 -0.10
CA HIS A 416 11.01 2.53 -1.03
C HIS A 416 12.08 1.72 -0.29
N PHE A 417 12.78 0.88 -1.04
CA PHE A 417 14.03 0.31 -0.57
C PHE A 417 14.96 -0.04 -1.72
N THR A 418 16.24 -0.10 -1.42
CA THR A 418 17.28 -0.59 -2.33
C THR A 418 17.93 -1.85 -1.78
N VAL A 419 18.33 -2.75 -2.68
CA VAL A 419 19.08 -3.97 -2.38
C VAL A 419 20.29 -4.05 -3.29
N ASP A 420 21.47 -4.07 -2.67
CA ASP A 420 22.77 -3.99 -3.33
C ASP A 420 22.76 -2.86 -4.38
N ASP A 421 23.48 -3.00 -5.49
CA ASP A 421 23.48 -2.05 -6.61
C ASP A 421 22.52 -2.49 -7.73
N ASP A 422 21.60 -3.41 -7.44
CA ASP A 422 20.85 -4.11 -8.49
C ASP A 422 19.37 -3.75 -8.55
N VAL A 423 18.73 -3.54 -7.40
CA VAL A 423 17.27 -3.40 -7.32
C VAL A 423 16.89 -2.22 -6.45
N ALA A 424 16.00 -1.37 -6.99
CA ALA A 424 15.23 -0.40 -6.23
C ALA A 424 13.74 -0.73 -6.34
N VAL A 425 13.00 -0.61 -5.25
CA VAL A 425 11.55 -0.77 -5.22
C VAL A 425 10.95 0.52 -4.69
N ILE A 426 10.03 1.13 -5.43
CA ILE A 426 9.33 2.36 -5.06
C ILE A 426 7.83 2.14 -5.24
N GLY A 427 6.99 2.62 -4.31
CA GLY A 427 5.56 2.48 -4.49
C GLY A 427 4.72 2.97 -3.33
N SER A 428 3.51 2.43 -3.23
CA SER A 428 2.51 2.81 -2.23
C SER A 428 2.53 1.93 -0.98
N SER A 429 3.12 0.72 -1.06
CA SER A 429 3.12 -0.28 0.00
C SER A 429 4.04 0.11 1.15
N ASN A 430 3.49 0.24 2.36
CA ASN A 430 4.33 0.26 3.56
C ASN A 430 4.90 -1.14 3.83
N MET A 431 5.83 -1.19 4.79
CA MET A 431 6.37 -2.43 5.35
C MET A 431 5.58 -2.86 6.60
N ASP A 432 4.27 -3.00 6.45
CA ASP A 432 3.34 -3.38 7.52
C ASP A 432 2.35 -4.48 7.12
N GLN A 433 1.80 -5.17 8.11
CA GLN A 433 0.89 -6.31 7.90
C GLN A 433 -0.36 -5.93 7.10
N ARG A 434 -0.82 -4.67 7.21
CA ARG A 434 -2.01 -4.18 6.53
C ARG A 434 -1.77 -3.94 5.04
N SER A 435 -0.61 -3.43 4.67
CA SER A 435 -0.17 -3.26 3.28
C SER A 435 0.04 -4.60 2.59
N PHE A 436 0.43 -5.64 3.34
CA PHE A 436 0.57 -7.00 2.79
C PHE A 436 -0.76 -7.73 2.63
N ALA A 437 -1.73 -7.53 3.54
CA ALA A 437 -2.92 -8.39 3.60
C ALA A 437 -4.27 -7.70 3.28
N LEU A 438 -4.39 -6.39 3.48
CA LEU A 438 -5.69 -5.69 3.50
C LEU A 438 -5.79 -4.52 2.52
N ASN A 439 -4.68 -3.86 2.19
CA ASN A 439 -4.67 -2.77 1.23
C ASN A 439 -4.36 -3.28 -0.18
N TYR A 440 -4.99 -2.66 -1.19
CA TYR A 440 -4.45 -2.71 -2.54
C TYR A 440 -3.27 -1.76 -2.63
N GLU A 441 -2.15 -2.25 -3.14
CA GLU A 441 -0.92 -1.47 -3.32
C GLU A 441 -0.38 -1.67 -4.73
N VAL A 442 0.53 -0.79 -5.13
CA VAL A 442 1.32 -0.90 -6.36
C VAL A 442 2.78 -0.57 -6.03
N SER A 443 3.71 -1.36 -6.57
CA SER A 443 5.15 -1.12 -6.47
C SER A 443 5.78 -1.22 -7.85
N ALA A 444 6.71 -0.34 -8.16
CA ALA A 444 7.60 -0.44 -9.31
C ALA A 444 8.94 -1.00 -8.84
N MET A 445 9.31 -2.17 -9.35
CA MET A 445 10.65 -2.74 -9.18
C MET A 445 11.50 -2.26 -10.36
N LEU A 446 12.55 -1.49 -10.07
CA LEU A 446 13.47 -0.87 -11.02
C LEU A 446 14.83 -1.56 -10.89
N LEU A 447 15.42 -1.94 -12.02
CA LEU A 447 16.63 -2.75 -12.07
C LEU A 447 17.77 -1.99 -12.73
N GLY A 448 18.94 -2.04 -12.10
CA GLY A 448 20.19 -1.52 -12.65
C GLY A 448 20.90 -0.50 -11.75
N PRO A 449 22.23 -0.39 -11.87
CA PRO A 449 23.05 0.38 -10.94
C PRO A 449 22.77 1.89 -10.99
N GLU A 450 22.43 2.43 -12.16
CA GLU A 450 22.18 3.87 -12.33
C GLU A 450 20.92 4.32 -11.61
N VAL A 451 19.81 3.59 -11.77
CA VAL A 451 18.54 3.91 -11.08
C VAL A 451 18.65 3.66 -9.58
N VAL A 452 19.35 2.61 -9.16
CA VAL A 452 19.65 2.36 -7.74
C VAL A 452 20.49 3.48 -7.15
N SER A 453 21.52 3.96 -7.88
CA SER A 453 22.32 5.10 -7.45
C SER A 453 21.48 6.37 -7.28
N ARG A 454 20.51 6.61 -8.17
CA ARG A 454 19.59 7.75 -8.04
C ARG A 454 18.70 7.66 -6.81
N VAL A 455 18.17 6.47 -6.49
CA VAL A 455 17.41 6.26 -5.24
C VAL A 455 18.32 6.40 -4.02
N ARG A 456 19.56 5.92 -4.08
CA ARG A 456 20.52 6.09 -2.98
C ARG A 456 20.87 7.55 -2.71
N GLN A 457 20.85 8.44 -3.71
CA GLN A 457 21.02 9.88 -3.47
C GLN A 457 19.89 10.44 -2.60
N VAL A 458 18.66 9.98 -2.79
CA VAL A 458 17.51 10.30 -1.93
C VAL A 458 17.75 9.78 -0.51
N GLU A 459 18.19 8.52 -0.39
CA GLU A 459 18.51 7.89 0.90
C GLU A 459 19.67 8.59 1.62
N ASP A 460 20.68 9.06 0.88
CA ASP A 460 21.80 9.84 1.40
C ASP A 460 21.34 11.22 1.90
N HIS A 461 20.41 11.86 1.20
CA HIS A 461 19.75 13.09 1.67
C HIS A 461 18.99 12.83 2.99
N TYR A 462 18.22 11.76 3.06
CA TYR A 462 17.52 11.36 4.29
C TYR A 462 18.50 11.08 5.43
N ARG A 463 19.62 10.41 5.15
CA ARG A 463 20.67 10.13 6.15
C ARG A 463 21.34 11.40 6.66
N ALA A 464 21.58 12.38 5.79
CA ALA A 464 22.18 13.66 6.19
C ALA A 464 21.29 14.47 7.13
N LEU A 465 19.96 14.35 7.00
CA LEU A 465 18.99 15.02 7.86
C LEU A 465 18.65 14.23 9.14
N SER A 466 18.85 12.91 9.11
CA SER A 466 18.43 12.01 10.19
C SER A 466 19.53 11.81 11.23
N ARG A 467 19.12 11.53 12.47
CA ARG A 467 20.03 11.04 13.51
C ARG A 467 19.93 9.51 13.65
N PRO A 468 21.05 8.80 13.88
CA PRO A 468 20.99 7.38 14.21
C PRO A 468 20.43 7.17 15.62
N LEU A 469 19.58 6.17 15.78
CA LEU A 469 19.09 5.70 17.08
C LEU A 469 20.00 4.59 17.60
N THR A 470 20.49 4.73 18.83
CA THR A 470 21.37 3.74 19.46
C THR A 470 20.61 2.78 20.38
N LEU A 471 21.14 1.57 20.57
CA LEU A 471 20.58 0.60 21.52
C LEU A 471 20.60 1.12 22.96
N ASP A 472 21.64 1.86 23.35
CA ASP A 472 21.77 2.44 24.69
C ASP A 472 20.70 3.52 24.94
N GLU A 473 20.49 4.42 23.97
CA GLU A 473 19.38 5.40 24.01
C GLU A 473 18.04 4.67 24.13
N TRP A 474 17.84 3.61 23.33
CA TRP A 474 16.61 2.84 23.31
C TRP A 474 16.33 2.11 24.63
N ALA A 475 17.36 1.67 25.33
CA ALA A 475 17.23 0.97 26.61
C ALA A 475 16.80 1.89 27.76
N LEU A 476 17.08 3.19 27.68
CA LEU A 476 16.81 4.19 28.73
C LEU A 476 15.35 4.69 28.75
N ARG A 477 14.51 4.24 27.82
CA ARG A 477 13.13 4.73 27.69
C ARG A 477 12.28 4.44 28.94
N PRO A 478 11.34 5.34 29.31
CA PRO A 478 10.48 5.13 30.47
C PRO A 478 9.69 3.83 30.40
N ARG A 479 9.55 3.13 31.53
CA ARG A 479 8.77 1.87 31.64
C ARG A 479 7.33 2.01 31.14
N ARG A 480 6.72 3.19 31.34
CA ARG A 480 5.37 3.49 30.83
C ARG A 480 5.32 3.45 29.29
N THR A 481 6.31 4.02 28.61
CA THR A 481 6.38 4.05 27.15
C THR A 481 6.56 2.64 26.61
N ARG A 482 7.47 1.86 27.22
CA ARG A 482 7.68 0.45 26.87
C ARG A 482 6.41 -0.38 27.03
N TYR A 483 5.63 -0.14 28.09
CA TYR A 483 4.35 -0.81 28.28
C TYR A 483 3.37 -0.47 27.15
N VAL A 484 3.26 0.82 26.79
CA VAL A 484 2.41 1.26 25.68
C VAL A 484 2.85 0.63 24.36
N ASP A 485 4.15 0.62 24.04
CA ASP A 485 4.69 -0.01 22.82
C ASP A 485 4.29 -1.50 22.74
N ASN A 486 4.47 -2.22 23.85
CA ASN A 486 4.13 -3.65 23.92
C ASN A 486 2.63 -3.91 23.75
N VAL A 487 1.78 -3.05 24.31
CA VAL A 487 0.32 -3.14 24.11
C VAL A 487 -0.03 -2.84 22.65
N MET A 488 0.56 -1.81 22.05
CA MET A 488 0.28 -1.42 20.67
C MET A 488 0.80 -2.46 19.66
N ARG A 489 1.86 -3.22 19.99
CA ARG A 489 2.30 -4.39 19.20
C ARG A 489 1.20 -5.43 18.99
N LEU A 490 0.29 -5.61 19.95
CA LEU A 490 -0.84 -6.55 19.79
C LEU A 490 -1.86 -6.08 18.76
N THR A 491 -1.81 -4.81 18.38
CA THR A 491 -2.70 -4.22 17.38
C THR A 491 -2.08 -4.18 15.98
N SER A 492 -0.85 -4.68 15.77
CA SER A 492 -0.15 -4.65 14.48
C SER A 492 -0.92 -5.28 13.32
N ALA A 493 -1.77 -6.28 13.57
CA ALA A 493 -2.60 -6.91 12.53
C ALA A 493 -3.90 -6.11 12.22
N LEU A 494 -4.23 -5.12 13.04
CA LEU A 494 -5.44 -4.28 12.94
C LEU A 494 -5.14 -2.86 12.45
N GLN A 495 -3.89 -2.43 12.55
CA GLN A 495 -3.42 -1.08 12.26
C GLN A 495 -3.21 -0.85 10.77
#